data_AF-A0A8C7YK84-F1
#
_entry.id   AF-A0A8C7YK84-F1
#
_cell.length_a   1.000
_cell.length_b   1.000
_cell.length_c   1.000
_cell.angle_alpha   90.00
_cell.angle_beta   90.00
_cell.angle_gamma   90.00
#
_symmetry.space_group_name_H-M   'P 1'
#
loop_
_entity.id
_entity.type
_entity.pdbx_description
1 polymer ?
#
loop_
_entity_poly.entity_id
_entity_poly.type
_entity_poly.pdbx_seq_one_letter_code
_entity_poly.pdbx_strand_id
1 'polypeptide(L)'
;MGTALLKHTLLCLIVVSQCVSVQGCGSHYEFAIEEFCLAKFKLDMQMLDQRQWCSWEDTVELYSDLTNCTYIVAQGMSCYWPNRMVDEFFIQVHRYYFHNCSLSGRLLKDPPNRILGPFIVVPILVTLLMTALVVWRSKRSEGIVLIDLQPAWQQTTLEMHPHAVCCAKRPLKMFVVKCWTFKRSD
;
A
#
# COMPACT_ATOMS: atom_id res chain seq x y z
N MET A 1 24.39 -22.64 38.40
CA MET A 1 24.13 -22.21 37.02
C MET A 1 23.17 -23.14 36.25
N GLY A 2 23.07 -24.43 36.55
CA GLY A 2 22.18 -25.37 35.79
C GLY A 2 20.67 -25.26 36.05
N THR A 3 20.24 -24.82 37.23
CA THR A 3 18.81 -24.77 37.60
C THR A 3 18.04 -23.61 36.95
N ALA A 4 18.71 -22.50 36.65
CA ALA A 4 18.12 -21.34 35.98
C ALA A 4 17.91 -21.60 34.48
N LEU A 5 18.87 -22.26 33.83
CA LEU A 5 18.78 -22.71 32.44
C LEU A 5 17.64 -23.73 32.26
N LEU A 6 17.54 -24.72 33.16
CA LEU A 6 16.45 -25.70 33.12
C LEU A 6 15.07 -25.05 33.25
N LYS A 7 14.92 -24.07 34.16
CA LYS A 7 13.67 -23.32 34.35
C LYS A 7 13.30 -22.50 33.10
N HIS A 8 14.27 -21.83 32.48
CA HIS A 8 14.04 -21.08 31.24
C HIS A 8 13.63 -22.01 30.09
N THR A 9 14.30 -23.16 29.94
CA THR A 9 13.92 -24.15 28.92
C THR A 9 12.53 -24.72 29.18
N LEU A 10 12.17 -25.01 30.43
CA LEU A 10 10.83 -25.48 30.79
C LEU A 10 9.76 -24.41 30.49
N LEU A 11 10.04 -23.15 30.82
CA LEU A 11 9.18 -22.01 30.51
C LEU A 11 8.99 -21.85 29.00
N CYS A 12 10.05 -21.97 28.22
CA CYS A 12 9.97 -21.95 26.76
C CYS A 12 9.13 -23.12 26.23
N LEU A 13 9.30 -24.33 26.74
CA LEU A 13 8.50 -25.50 26.33
C LEU A 13 7.02 -25.34 26.69
N ILE A 14 6.71 -24.76 27.85
CA ILE A 14 5.33 -24.46 28.25
C ILE A 14 4.72 -23.39 27.35
N VAL A 15 5.46 -22.32 27.03
CA VAL A 15 5.02 -21.26 26.10
C VAL A 15 4.79 -21.82 24.69
N VAL A 16 5.70 -22.67 24.19
CA VAL A 16 5.54 -23.34 22.88
C VAL A 16 4.32 -24.28 22.88
N SER A 17 4.09 -25.02 23.96
CA SER A 17 2.92 -25.90 24.11
C SER A 17 1.61 -25.10 24.14
N GLN A 18 1.59 -23.95 24.81
CA GLN A 18 0.43 -23.05 24.84
C GLN A 18 0.16 -22.35 23.50
N CYS A 19 1.17 -22.22 22.63
CA CYS A 19 0.98 -21.74 21.26
C CYS A 19 0.32 -22.77 20.32
N VAL A 20 0.22 -24.05 20.71
CA VAL A 20 -0.25 -25.14 19.81
C VAL A 20 -1.74 -25.45 19.96
N SER A 21 -2.42 -24.97 21.00
CA SER A 21 -3.86 -25.13 21.13
C SER A 21 -4.63 -24.09 20.30
N VAL A 22 -4.44 -24.13 18.98
CA VAL A 22 -5.42 -23.56 18.06
C VAL A 22 -6.63 -24.49 18.10
N GLN A 23 -7.79 -23.97 18.49
CA GLN A 23 -9.06 -24.68 18.33
C GLN A 23 -9.33 -24.79 16.82
N GLY A 24 -8.75 -25.83 16.21
CA GLY A 24 -8.98 -26.17 14.81
C GLY A 24 -10.41 -26.67 14.65
N CYS A 25 -11.06 -26.24 13.58
CA CYS A 25 -12.38 -26.74 13.22
C CYS A 25 -12.26 -28.16 12.65
N GLY A 26 -13.13 -29.07 13.11
CA GLY A 26 -13.21 -30.46 12.64
C GLY A 26 -14.30 -30.65 11.58
N SER A 27 -14.53 -31.89 11.13
CA SER A 27 -15.44 -32.24 10.00
C SER A 27 -16.85 -31.65 10.07
N HIS A 28 -17.39 -31.39 11.26
CA HIS A 28 -18.68 -30.71 11.43
C HIS A 28 -18.71 -29.30 10.82
N TYR A 29 -17.57 -28.60 10.86
CA TYR A 29 -17.44 -27.28 10.24
C TYR A 29 -17.48 -27.37 8.72
N GLU A 30 -16.75 -28.32 8.13
CA GLU A 30 -16.73 -28.58 6.69
C GLU A 30 -18.14 -28.88 6.18
N PHE A 31 -18.86 -29.77 6.88
CA PHE A 31 -20.25 -30.07 6.55
C PHE A 31 -21.15 -28.82 6.63
N ALA A 32 -21.02 -28.01 7.67
CA ALA A 32 -21.83 -26.80 7.84
C ALA A 32 -21.54 -25.73 6.76
N ILE A 33 -20.27 -25.50 6.40
CA ILE A 33 -19.96 -24.54 5.33
C ILE A 33 -20.45 -25.03 3.96
N GLU A 34 -20.44 -26.34 3.70
CA GLU A 34 -20.99 -26.90 2.46
C GLU A 34 -22.52 -26.81 2.41
N GLU A 35 -23.21 -27.16 3.48
CA GLU A 35 -24.67 -27.20 3.51
C GLU A 35 -25.30 -25.81 3.56
N PHE A 36 -24.73 -24.87 4.32
CA PHE A 36 -25.31 -23.53 4.48
C PHE A 36 -24.70 -22.51 3.53
N CYS A 37 -23.37 -22.39 3.52
CA CYS A 37 -22.70 -21.31 2.80
C CYS A 37 -22.56 -21.62 1.30
N LEU A 38 -22.07 -22.80 0.96
CA LEU A 38 -21.89 -23.21 -0.43
C LEU A 38 -23.23 -23.44 -1.15
N ALA A 39 -24.24 -23.96 -0.46
CA ALA A 39 -25.57 -24.13 -1.07
C ALA A 39 -26.18 -22.80 -1.49
N LYS A 40 -26.12 -21.76 -0.63
CA LYS A 40 -26.53 -20.41 -0.99
C LYS A 40 -25.70 -19.86 -2.15
N PHE A 41 -24.37 -19.95 -2.06
CA PHE A 41 -23.49 -19.46 -3.12
C PHE A 41 -23.75 -20.14 -4.48
N LYS A 42 -24.06 -21.44 -4.49
CA LYS A 42 -24.48 -22.18 -5.69
C LYS A 42 -25.73 -21.57 -6.33
N LEU A 43 -26.73 -21.24 -5.53
CA LEU A 43 -27.97 -20.61 -6.03
C LEU A 43 -27.68 -19.21 -6.58
N ASP A 44 -26.90 -18.41 -5.86
CA ASP A 44 -26.55 -17.06 -6.30
C ASP A 44 -25.74 -17.10 -7.61
N MET A 45 -24.79 -18.04 -7.74
CA MET A 45 -24.00 -18.24 -8.95
C MET A 45 -24.79 -18.85 -10.13
N GLN A 46 -25.94 -19.50 -9.87
CA GLN A 46 -26.86 -19.96 -10.92
C GLN A 46 -27.71 -18.82 -11.48
N MET A 47 -28.02 -17.82 -10.66
CA MET A 47 -28.73 -16.61 -11.13
C MET A 47 -27.82 -15.73 -11.99
N LEU A 48 -26.51 -15.77 -11.73
CA LEU A 48 -25.51 -15.09 -12.54
C LEU A 48 -25.16 -15.91 -13.80
N ASP A 49 -25.14 -15.28 -14.98
CA ASP A 49 -24.75 -15.98 -16.22
C ASP A 49 -23.29 -16.46 -16.11
N GLN A 50 -22.99 -17.64 -16.64
CA GLN A 50 -21.66 -18.25 -16.57
C GLN A 50 -20.58 -17.35 -17.20
N ARG A 51 -20.95 -16.53 -18.18
CA ARG A 51 -20.07 -15.53 -18.82
C ARG A 51 -19.58 -14.46 -17.84
N GLN A 52 -20.36 -14.18 -16.80
CA GLN A 52 -20.06 -13.15 -15.80
C GLN A 52 -19.27 -13.70 -14.61
N TRP A 53 -19.06 -15.02 -14.50
CA TRP A 53 -18.27 -15.59 -13.41
C TRP A 53 -16.84 -15.02 -13.34
N CYS A 54 -16.27 -14.60 -14.46
CA CYS A 54 -14.93 -13.99 -14.45
C CYS A 54 -14.94 -12.47 -14.21
N SER A 55 -16.10 -11.84 -14.13
CA SER A 55 -16.26 -10.43 -13.76
C SER A 55 -16.20 -10.31 -12.25
N TRP A 56 -15.13 -9.69 -11.73
CA TRP A 56 -15.02 -9.46 -10.28
C TRP A 56 -16.11 -8.53 -9.76
N GLU A 57 -16.46 -7.51 -10.54
CA GLU A 57 -17.49 -6.55 -10.17
C GLU A 57 -18.85 -7.22 -9.93
N ASP A 58 -19.19 -8.24 -10.73
CA ASP A 58 -20.44 -8.98 -10.59
C ASP A 58 -20.39 -10.03 -9.45
N THR A 59 -19.20 -10.56 -9.16
CA THR A 59 -19.02 -11.71 -8.24
C THR A 59 -18.56 -11.32 -6.83
N VAL A 60 -18.09 -10.08 -6.63
CA VAL A 60 -17.49 -9.63 -5.37
C VAL A 60 -18.46 -9.68 -4.20
N GLU A 61 -19.71 -9.27 -4.41
CA GLU A 61 -20.73 -9.29 -3.36
C GLU A 61 -21.07 -10.73 -2.95
N LEU A 62 -21.30 -11.61 -3.93
CA LEU A 62 -21.60 -13.03 -3.69
C LEU A 62 -20.45 -13.75 -2.97
N TYR A 63 -19.21 -13.45 -3.37
CA TYR A 63 -18.02 -14.03 -2.74
C TYR A 63 -17.79 -13.47 -1.32
N SER A 64 -18.07 -12.18 -1.12
CA SER A 64 -18.03 -11.54 0.21
C SER A 64 -19.06 -12.19 1.14
N ASP A 65 -20.28 -12.43 0.66
CA ASP A 65 -21.33 -13.12 1.42
C ASP A 65 -20.93 -14.54 1.78
N LEU A 66 -20.33 -15.28 0.84
CA LEU A 66 -19.78 -16.61 1.10
C LEU A 66 -18.70 -16.57 2.19
N THR A 67 -17.77 -15.62 2.09
CA THR A 67 -16.69 -15.42 3.07
C THR A 67 -17.24 -15.10 4.45
N ASN A 68 -18.19 -14.16 4.53
CA ASN A 68 -18.82 -13.78 5.78
C ASN A 68 -19.62 -14.94 6.40
N CYS A 69 -20.32 -15.74 5.58
CA CYS A 69 -21.00 -16.94 6.05
C CYS A 69 -20.02 -17.93 6.70
N THR A 70 -18.91 -18.26 6.05
CA THR A 70 -17.90 -19.19 6.62
C THR A 70 -17.28 -18.66 7.90
N TYR A 71 -17.13 -17.34 8.01
CA TYR A 71 -16.67 -16.67 9.23
C TYR A 71 -17.70 -16.79 10.35
N ILE A 72 -18.97 -16.49 10.10
CA ILE A 72 -20.04 -16.60 11.11
C ILE A 72 -20.19 -18.04 11.60
N VAL A 73 -20.13 -19.03 10.70
CA VAL A 73 -20.19 -20.45 11.08
C VAL A 73 -18.99 -20.83 11.96
N ALA A 74 -17.79 -20.36 11.63
CA ALA A 74 -16.60 -20.62 12.45
C ALA A 74 -16.73 -20.01 13.86
N GLN A 75 -17.22 -18.78 13.95
CA GLN A 75 -17.49 -18.12 15.23
C GLN A 75 -18.56 -18.88 16.03
N GLY A 76 -19.63 -19.36 15.39
CA GLY A 76 -20.68 -20.16 16.01
C GLY A 76 -20.17 -21.50 16.57
N MET A 77 -19.14 -22.07 15.94
CA MET A 77 -18.47 -23.30 16.39
C MET A 77 -17.26 -23.04 17.30
N SER A 78 -16.99 -21.78 17.67
CA SER A 78 -15.84 -21.36 18.49
C SER A 78 -14.48 -21.79 17.91
N CYS A 79 -14.35 -21.73 16.59
CA CYS A 79 -13.10 -22.01 15.88
C CYS A 79 -12.42 -20.73 15.39
N TYR A 80 -11.12 -20.83 15.17
CA TYR A 80 -10.37 -19.78 14.48
C TYR A 80 -10.69 -19.75 12.98
N TRP A 81 -10.76 -18.54 12.43
CA TRP A 81 -10.89 -18.27 11.00
C TRP A 81 -9.78 -17.28 10.59
N PRO A 82 -9.02 -17.53 9.52
CA PRO A 82 -9.09 -18.68 8.61
C PRO A 82 -8.46 -19.96 9.20
N ASN A 83 -8.84 -21.11 8.67
CA ASN A 83 -8.29 -22.41 9.04
C ASN A 83 -8.07 -23.30 7.81
N ARG A 84 -7.34 -24.42 7.97
CA ARG A 84 -7.00 -25.33 6.86
C ARG A 84 -8.22 -25.81 6.07
N MET A 85 -9.36 -26.04 6.74
CA MET A 85 -10.56 -26.53 6.09
C MET A 85 -11.23 -25.44 5.24
N VAL A 86 -11.27 -24.20 5.73
CA VAL A 86 -11.80 -23.08 4.94
C VAL A 86 -10.90 -22.77 3.73
N ASP A 87 -9.58 -22.95 3.88
CA ASP A 87 -8.65 -22.78 2.76
C ASP A 87 -8.89 -23.82 1.66
N GLU A 88 -9.01 -25.11 2.03
CA GLU A 88 -9.32 -26.19 1.09
C GLU A 88 -10.69 -25.98 0.42
N PHE A 89 -11.68 -25.54 1.20
CA PHE A 89 -13.01 -25.17 0.71
C PHE A 89 -12.94 -24.08 -0.37
N PHE A 90 -12.28 -22.95 -0.10
CA PHE A 90 -12.17 -21.87 -1.07
C PHE A 90 -11.39 -22.28 -2.32
N ILE A 91 -10.33 -23.10 -2.17
CA ILE A 91 -9.59 -23.64 -3.32
C ILE A 91 -10.54 -24.47 -4.22
N GLN A 92 -11.43 -25.28 -3.65
CA GLN A 92 -12.41 -26.05 -4.42
C GLN A 92 -13.41 -25.13 -5.14
N VAL A 93 -13.92 -24.10 -4.47
CA VAL A 93 -14.80 -23.08 -5.07
C VAL A 93 -14.10 -22.41 -6.26
N HIS A 94 -12.84 -22.00 -6.09
CA HIS A 94 -12.03 -21.40 -7.16
C HIS A 94 -11.80 -22.33 -8.34
N ARG A 95 -11.50 -23.61 -8.08
CA ARG A 95 -11.35 -24.62 -9.15
C ARG A 95 -12.67 -24.91 -9.87
N TYR A 96 -13.81 -24.82 -9.20
CA TYR A 96 -15.08 -25.11 -9.84
C TYR A 96 -15.56 -23.92 -10.68
N TYR A 97 -15.70 -22.74 -10.08
CA TYR A 97 -16.30 -21.58 -10.74
C TYR A 97 -15.30 -20.73 -11.53
N PHE A 98 -14.07 -20.59 -11.05
CA PHE A 98 -13.14 -19.58 -11.55
C PHE A 98 -11.93 -20.17 -12.29
N HIS A 99 -11.94 -21.46 -12.64
CA HIS A 99 -10.78 -22.15 -13.26
C HIS A 99 -10.34 -21.57 -14.61
N ASN A 100 -11.27 -21.02 -15.40
CA ASN A 100 -10.97 -20.40 -16.70
C ASN A 100 -10.76 -18.88 -16.61
N CYS A 101 -10.82 -18.30 -15.42
CA CYS A 101 -10.73 -16.85 -15.27
C CYS A 101 -9.27 -16.40 -15.25
N SER A 102 -8.94 -15.46 -16.13
CA SER A 102 -7.61 -14.82 -16.12
C SER A 102 -7.49 -13.86 -14.93
N LEU A 103 -6.33 -13.83 -14.27
CA LEU A 103 -6.03 -12.90 -13.17
C LEU A 103 -5.87 -11.43 -13.63
N SER A 104 -6.19 -11.12 -14.88
CA SER A 104 -5.79 -9.91 -15.62
C SER A 104 -6.18 -8.58 -14.96
N GLY A 105 -7.14 -8.56 -14.03
CA GLY A 105 -7.57 -7.35 -13.32
C GLY A 105 -7.13 -7.23 -11.85
N ARG A 106 -6.49 -8.25 -11.25
CA ARG A 106 -6.20 -8.28 -9.80
C ARG A 106 -4.72 -8.36 -9.43
N LEU A 107 -3.84 -8.64 -10.37
CA LEU A 107 -2.42 -8.60 -10.07
C LEU A 107 -2.00 -7.13 -10.09
N LEU A 108 -1.80 -6.54 -8.90
CA LEU A 108 -1.02 -5.31 -8.75
C LEU A 108 0.41 -5.63 -9.20
N LYS A 109 0.59 -5.64 -10.51
CA LYS A 109 1.82 -5.97 -11.22
C LYS A 109 2.37 -4.64 -11.70
N ASP A 110 3.62 -4.37 -11.39
CA ASP A 110 4.31 -3.25 -12.03
C ASP A 110 4.21 -3.41 -13.55
N PRO A 111 3.92 -2.32 -14.28
CA PRO A 111 3.87 -2.39 -15.73
C PRO A 111 5.22 -2.90 -16.26
N PRO A 112 5.22 -3.66 -17.36
CA PRO A 112 6.45 -4.26 -17.89
C PRO A 112 7.53 -3.19 -18.11
N ASN A 113 8.81 -3.53 -17.87
CA ASN A 113 9.94 -2.58 -17.87
C ASN A 113 10.04 -1.70 -19.13
N ARG A 114 9.50 -2.16 -20.28
CA ARG A 114 9.41 -1.37 -21.52
C ARG A 114 8.59 -0.09 -21.37
N ILE A 115 7.59 -0.09 -20.48
CA ILE A 115 6.74 1.06 -20.17
C ILE A 115 7.31 1.81 -18.97
N LEU A 116 7.65 1.10 -17.89
CA LEU A 116 8.16 1.70 -16.66
C LEU A 116 9.51 2.42 -16.86
N GLY A 117 10.40 1.87 -17.67
CA GLY A 117 11.74 2.42 -17.94
C GLY A 117 11.70 3.85 -18.49
N PRO A 118 10.99 4.11 -19.60
CA PRO A 118 10.81 5.46 -20.11
C PRO A 118 10.20 6.44 -19.10
N PHE A 119 9.22 6.01 -18.30
CA PHE A 119 8.63 6.85 -17.24
C PHE A 119 9.63 7.26 -16.16
N ILE A 120 10.67 6.47 -15.92
CA ILE A 120 11.75 6.79 -14.98
C ILE A 120 12.83 7.63 -15.66
N VAL A 121 13.24 7.26 -16.87
CA VAL A 121 14.34 7.92 -17.60
C VAL A 121 13.96 9.33 -18.05
N VAL A 122 12.74 9.56 -18.53
CA VAL A 122 12.31 10.86 -19.05
C VAL A 122 12.39 11.97 -17.97
N PRO A 123 11.85 11.82 -16.74
CA PRO A 123 12.02 12.81 -15.68
C PRO A 123 13.48 13.08 -15.32
N ILE A 124 14.34 12.06 -15.33
CA ILE A 124 15.77 12.23 -15.06
C ILE A 124 16.43 13.06 -16.16
N LEU A 125 16.17 12.73 -17.44
CA LEU A 125 16.72 13.51 -18.56
C LEU A 125 16.22 14.95 -18.54
N VAL A 126 14.93 15.17 -18.27
CA VAL A 126 14.35 16.52 -18.17
C VAL A 126 14.99 17.32 -17.04
N THR A 127 15.17 16.71 -15.86
CA THR A 127 15.82 17.38 -14.73
C THR A 127 17.27 17.73 -15.04
N LEU A 128 18.04 16.84 -15.67
CA LEU A 128 19.43 17.10 -16.09
C LEU A 128 19.51 18.21 -17.17
N LEU A 129 18.59 18.23 -18.13
CA LEU A 129 18.54 19.28 -19.15
C LEU A 129 18.21 20.63 -18.52
N MET A 130 17.22 20.68 -17.63
CA MET A 130 16.83 21.92 -16.95
C MET A 130 17.96 22.47 -16.07
N THR A 131 18.67 21.61 -15.32
CA THR A 131 19.83 22.04 -14.52
C THR A 131 20.97 22.53 -15.41
N ALA A 132 21.29 21.83 -16.49
CA ALA A 132 22.30 22.27 -17.46
C ALA A 132 21.94 23.62 -18.10
N LEU A 133 20.66 23.82 -18.47
CA LEU A 133 20.17 25.09 -19.01
C LEU A 133 20.28 26.24 -18.00
N VAL A 134 19.94 25.98 -16.73
CA VAL A 134 20.08 26.99 -15.66
C VAL A 134 21.54 27.35 -15.43
N VAL A 135 22.45 26.37 -15.35
CA VAL A 135 23.89 26.62 -15.21
C VAL A 135 24.44 27.37 -16.42
N TRP A 136 24.06 26.98 -17.62
CA TRP A 136 24.50 27.65 -18.85
C TRP A 136 23.98 29.10 -18.92
N ARG A 137 22.72 29.33 -18.54
CA ARG A 137 22.15 30.68 -18.45
C ARG A 137 22.81 31.51 -17.35
N SER A 138 23.13 30.90 -16.19
CA SER A 138 23.85 31.54 -15.08
C SER A 138 25.25 32.00 -15.52
N LYS A 139 25.99 31.13 -16.20
CA LYS A 139 27.33 31.44 -16.72
C LYS A 139 27.30 32.51 -17.82
N ARG A 140 26.22 32.55 -18.62
CA ARG A 140 26.02 33.62 -19.62
C ARG A 140 25.55 34.93 -19.01
N SER A 141 24.77 34.91 -17.93
CA SER A 141 24.46 36.13 -17.17
C SER A 141 25.71 36.68 -16.47
N GLU A 142 26.61 35.85 -15.96
CA GLU A 142 27.92 36.30 -15.45
C GLU A 142 28.78 36.94 -16.56
N GLY A 143 28.73 36.41 -17.79
CA GLY A 143 29.41 36.99 -18.96
C GLY A 143 28.76 38.27 -19.53
N ILE A 144 27.50 38.54 -19.23
CA ILE A 144 26.80 39.80 -19.57
C ILE A 144 26.94 40.83 -18.45
N VAL A 145 27.09 40.40 -17.20
CA VAL A 145 27.29 41.25 -16.02
C VAL A 145 28.72 41.80 -15.95
N LEU A 146 29.70 41.22 -16.65
CA LEU A 146 31.07 41.77 -16.70
C LEU A 146 31.17 43.14 -17.41
N ILE A 147 30.09 43.64 -18.04
CA ILE A 147 30.04 45.00 -18.61
C ILE A 147 29.35 46.00 -17.64
N ASP A 148 28.75 45.54 -16.54
CA ASP A 148 28.22 46.40 -15.48
C ASP A 148 28.85 46.06 -14.12
N LEU A 149 29.96 46.77 -13.85
CA LEU A 149 30.52 47.17 -12.56
C LEU A 149 30.36 46.23 -11.33
N GLN A 150 31.52 45.78 -10.83
CA GLN A 150 31.74 45.27 -9.46
C GLN A 150 31.48 46.36 -8.37
N PRO A 151 31.54 46.06 -7.05
CA PRO A 151 30.63 45.31 -6.18
C PRO A 151 30.07 46.18 -5.03
N ALA A 152 28.95 45.79 -4.42
CA ALA A 152 28.58 46.28 -3.08
C ALA A 152 28.37 45.09 -2.15
N TRP A 153 29.47 44.52 -1.66
CA TRP A 153 29.43 43.82 -0.38
C TRP A 153 29.10 44.84 0.70
N GLN A 154 27.94 44.71 1.34
CA GLN A 154 27.81 45.17 2.72
C GLN A 154 27.06 44.10 3.51
N GLN A 155 27.86 43.27 4.17
CA GLN A 155 27.48 42.44 5.29
C GLN A 155 26.85 43.33 6.37
N THR A 156 25.59 43.09 6.73
CA THR A 156 25.09 43.40 8.07
C THR A 156 24.57 42.13 8.68
N THR A 157 25.48 41.48 9.42
CA THR A 157 25.22 40.65 10.59
C THR A 157 23.95 41.08 11.32
N LEU A 158 22.99 40.17 11.53
CA LEU A 158 22.16 40.12 12.74
C LEU A 158 21.27 38.87 12.73
N GLU A 159 21.66 37.92 13.58
CA GLU A 159 20.80 37.13 14.45
C GLU A 159 19.75 36.18 13.82
N MET A 160 20.05 34.88 13.95
CA MET A 160 19.12 33.77 13.76
C MET A 160 18.02 33.82 14.83
N HIS A 161 16.79 34.20 14.47
CA HIS A 161 15.62 34.15 15.35
C HIS A 161 14.66 33.00 14.97
N PRO A 162 14.13 32.17 15.90
CA PRO A 162 13.55 30.85 15.58
C PRO A 162 12.12 30.82 15.02
N HIS A 163 11.52 31.95 14.62
CA HIS A 163 10.07 32.05 14.40
C HIS A 163 9.64 32.69 13.08
N ALA A 164 10.38 32.47 11.98
CA ALA A 164 9.91 32.86 10.64
C ALA A 164 9.12 31.71 9.97
N VAL A 165 7.86 31.96 9.63
CA VAL A 165 7.04 31.03 8.82
C VAL A 165 7.04 31.53 7.37
N CYS A 166 7.60 30.75 6.45
CA CYS A 166 7.63 31.07 5.02
C CYS A 166 6.53 30.29 4.28
N CYS A 167 5.54 31.00 3.72
CA CYS A 167 4.52 30.43 2.84
C CYS A 167 4.93 30.54 1.37
N ALA A 168 4.93 29.41 0.66
CA ALA A 168 5.17 29.35 -0.78
C ALA A 168 3.95 29.85 -1.56
N LYS A 169 3.95 31.12 -1.97
CA LYS A 169 2.98 31.63 -2.94
C LYS A 169 3.52 31.36 -4.34
N ARG A 170 2.74 30.66 -5.17
CA ARG A 170 3.12 30.24 -6.53
C ARG A 170 2.76 31.35 -7.54
N PRO A 171 3.70 32.00 -8.24
CA PRO A 171 3.37 32.78 -9.43
C PRO A 171 3.93 32.09 -10.68
N LEU A 172 3.17 32.11 -11.77
CA LEU A 172 3.46 31.41 -13.02
C LEU A 172 4.71 31.92 -13.79
N LYS A 173 5.46 32.90 -13.28
CA LYS A 173 6.75 33.34 -13.85
C LYS A 173 7.64 33.80 -12.68
N MET A 174 8.73 33.07 -12.43
CA MET A 174 9.73 33.32 -11.37
C MET A 174 9.22 33.15 -9.93
N PHE A 175 9.72 32.13 -9.22
CA PHE A 175 9.52 32.01 -7.77
C PHE A 175 10.29 33.13 -7.06
N VAL A 176 9.58 34.12 -6.53
CA VAL A 176 10.11 35.04 -5.51
C VAL A 176 9.51 34.63 -4.18
N VAL A 177 10.32 34.06 -3.29
CA VAL A 177 9.91 33.78 -1.92
C VAL A 177 9.94 35.10 -1.15
N LYS A 178 8.78 35.72 -0.95
CA LYS A 178 8.63 36.86 -0.04
C LYS A 178 8.27 36.32 1.34
N CYS A 179 9.24 36.24 2.26
CA CYS A 179 8.93 36.03 3.69
C CYS A 179 8.65 37.40 4.32
N TRP A 180 7.50 37.52 4.98
CA TRP A 180 7.13 38.69 5.78
C TRP A 180 7.41 38.37 7.25
N THR A 181 7.95 39.34 7.99
CA THR A 181 7.97 39.31 9.45
C THR A 181 6.67 39.92 9.96
N PHE A 182 5.80 39.11 10.56
CA PHE A 182 4.60 39.62 11.22
C PHE A 182 5.01 40.26 12.55
N LYS A 183 5.07 41.59 12.59
CA LYS A 183 5.22 42.31 13.86
C LYS A 183 3.84 42.33 14.53
N ARG A 184 3.67 41.55 15.59
CA ARG A 184 2.53 41.67 16.51
C ARG A 184 2.58 43.09 17.07
N SER A 185 1.58 43.92 16.73
CA SER A 185 1.30 45.14 17.48
C SER A 185 0.93 44.73 18.90
N ASP A 186 1.55 45.39 19.88
CA ASP A 186 0.98 45.50 21.22
C ASP A 186 -0.45 46.03 21.16
#